data_AF-A0A6C0J342-F1
#
_entry.id   AF-A0A6C0J342-F1
#
_cell.length_a   1.000
_cell.length_b   1.000
_cell.length_c   1.000
_cell.angle_alpha   90.00
_cell.angle_beta   90.00
_cell.angle_gamma   90.00
#
_symmetry.space_group_name_H-M   'P 1'
#
loop_
_entity.id
_entity.type
_entity.pdbx_description
1 polymer ?
#
loop_
_entity_poly.entity_id
_entity_poly.type
_entity_poly.pdbx_seq_one_letter_code
_entity_poly.pdbx_strand_id
1 'polypeptide(L)'
;MGGPPPLCEHGGRRYDCIPCKGNGICFDETHNDTPRRKSRCKSCSGSSLCSHGVEKNNCLECKGASICEHNKRRRRCLICNPNSKELCPCGKSITVCIKCCEKCPCGKMPSRCKIHGGSQLCKAPLCETRGITKYNGYCLPCVLHFHPEIEASRNFKTKEKDVVEKVIDKFPDFEWIADKQIEGGCSKRRPDLLLELGSHIVIVEVDENKHDTYDCSCENKRLMEISQDLDHRPISFIRFNPDSYVDENDKKISSCWKLNGYGVISVPNTKIKEWENRLNVLFQQIDYWVNNVPDKTIQTIELFY
;
A
#
# COMPACT_ATOMS: atom_id res chain seq x y z
N MET A 1 12.43 3.54 63.00
CA MET A 1 11.07 3.73 62.49
C MET A 1 11.06 3.41 61.01
N GLY A 2 10.57 2.23 60.63
CA GLY A 2 10.45 1.81 59.23
C GLY A 2 9.15 2.32 58.64
N GLY A 3 9.22 3.41 57.87
CA GLY A 3 8.09 3.86 57.07
C GLY A 3 7.72 2.82 56.00
N PRO A 4 6.48 2.86 55.48
CA PRO A 4 6.09 1.98 54.40
C PRO A 4 7.04 2.13 53.19
N PRO A 5 7.29 1.04 52.45
CA PRO A 5 8.20 1.06 51.31
C PRO A 5 7.77 2.15 50.30
N PRO A 6 8.73 2.83 49.66
CA PRO A 6 8.47 3.98 48.78
C PRO A 6 7.63 3.62 47.55
N LEU A 7 7.64 2.34 47.17
CA LEU A 7 6.80 1.77 46.13
C LEU A 7 5.54 1.15 46.75
N CYS A 8 4.41 1.33 46.08
CA CYS A 8 3.18 0.59 46.38
C CYS A 8 3.16 -0.75 45.63
N GLU A 9 2.20 -1.61 45.98
CA GLU A 9 1.92 -2.87 45.28
C GLU A 9 1.58 -2.69 43.80
N HIS A 10 1.14 -1.49 43.39
CA HIS A 10 0.87 -1.12 42.00
C HIS A 10 2.13 -0.73 41.19
N GLY A 11 3.34 -1.02 41.71
CA GLY A 11 4.60 -0.78 41.00
C GLY A 11 5.03 0.68 40.86
N GLY A 12 4.31 1.62 41.47
CA GLY A 12 4.58 3.06 41.43
C GLY A 12 4.90 3.67 42.79
N ARG A 13 5.40 4.92 42.82
CA ARG A 13 5.59 5.65 44.08
C ARG A 13 4.24 5.93 44.74
N ARG A 14 4.11 5.64 46.04
CA ARG A 14 2.85 5.87 46.81
C ARG A 14 2.32 7.30 46.67
N TYR A 15 3.21 8.29 46.60
CA TYR A 15 2.86 9.70 46.43
C TYR A 15 2.11 10.00 45.12
N ASP A 16 2.45 9.31 44.02
CA ASP A 16 1.91 9.56 42.67
C ASP A 16 0.87 8.49 42.25
N CYS A 17 0.54 7.54 43.13
CA CYS A 17 -0.30 6.40 42.78
C CYS A 17 -1.79 6.74 42.84
N ILE A 18 -2.49 6.59 41.72
CA ILE A 18 -3.93 6.87 41.62
C ILE A 18 -4.76 5.86 42.44
N PRO A 19 -4.60 4.52 42.30
CA PRO A 19 -5.32 3.54 43.14
C PRO A 19 -5.12 3.74 44.64
N CYS A 20 -3.92 4.12 45.08
CA CYS A 20 -3.62 4.39 46.49
C CYS A 20 -4.06 5.79 46.96
N LYS A 21 -4.72 6.59 46.11
CA LYS A 21 -5.06 8.00 46.37
C LYS A 21 -3.87 8.81 46.94
N GLY A 22 -2.72 8.69 46.26
CA GLY A 22 -1.48 9.32 46.71
C GLY A 22 -1.58 10.83 46.89
N ASN A 23 -0.86 11.36 47.89
CA ASN A 23 -0.88 12.79 48.26
C ASN A 23 -0.44 13.76 47.14
N GLY A 24 0.23 13.27 46.11
CA GLY A 24 0.61 14.03 44.92
C GLY A 24 -0.49 14.14 43.86
N ILE A 25 -1.59 13.42 44.03
CA ILE A 25 -2.72 13.39 43.11
C ILE A 25 -3.89 14.19 43.72
N CYS A 26 -4.56 14.95 42.87
CA CYS A 26 -5.72 15.74 43.21
C CYS A 26 -6.99 14.99 42.79
N PHE A 27 -7.92 14.88 43.74
CA PHE A 27 -9.23 14.25 43.61
C PHE A 27 -10.34 15.24 44.01
N ASP A 28 -10.12 16.52 43.72
CA ASP A 28 -11.12 17.58 43.95
C ASP A 28 -12.41 17.27 43.16
N GLU A 29 -13.55 17.79 43.63
CA GLU A 29 -14.89 17.48 43.13
C GLU A 29 -15.03 17.73 41.62
N THR A 30 -14.25 18.69 41.10
CA THR A 30 -14.22 19.06 39.67
C THR A 30 -13.53 18.04 38.76
N HIS A 31 -12.72 17.12 39.28
CA HIS A 31 -11.93 16.17 38.47
C HIS A 31 -11.62 14.85 39.20
N ASN A 32 -12.53 14.40 40.06
CA ASN A 32 -12.42 13.13 40.78
C ASN A 32 -12.34 11.92 39.83
N ASP A 33 -13.08 11.95 38.71
CA ASP A 33 -13.06 10.88 37.69
C ASP A 33 -11.83 10.93 36.77
N THR A 34 -11.11 12.06 36.73
CA THR A 34 -9.86 12.21 35.97
C THR A 34 -8.76 12.83 36.84
N PRO A 35 -8.20 12.07 37.80
CA PRO A 35 -7.27 12.59 38.80
C PRO A 35 -6.04 13.23 38.15
N ARG A 36 -5.63 14.40 38.64
CA ARG A 36 -4.50 15.18 38.09
C ARG A 36 -3.38 15.29 39.10
N ARG A 37 -2.15 15.57 38.65
CA ARG A 37 -1.08 15.92 39.59
C ARG A 37 -1.41 17.23 40.30
N LYS A 38 -1.41 17.21 41.63
CA LYS A 38 -1.76 18.36 42.49
C LYS A 38 -0.93 19.60 42.17
N SER A 39 0.36 19.42 41.89
CA SER A 39 1.27 20.51 41.51
C SER A 39 0.93 21.19 40.17
N ARG A 40 0.16 20.54 39.29
CA ARG A 40 -0.27 21.06 37.97
C ARG A 40 -1.78 21.33 37.91
N CYS A 41 -2.50 21.17 39.02
CA CYS A 41 -3.94 21.38 39.07
C CYS A 41 -4.28 22.87 39.06
N LYS A 42 -5.14 23.31 38.13
CA LYS A 42 -5.56 24.71 38.02
C LYS A 42 -6.53 25.12 39.12
N SER A 43 -7.56 24.30 39.41
CA SER A 43 -8.55 24.61 40.46
C SER A 43 -7.91 24.70 41.84
N CYS A 44 -6.87 23.90 42.08
CA CYS A 44 -6.14 23.89 43.35
C CYS A 44 -4.91 24.81 43.36
N SER A 45 -4.73 25.71 42.37
CA SER A 45 -3.58 26.61 42.27
C SER A 45 -2.23 25.90 42.49
N GLY A 46 -2.03 24.82 41.74
CA GLY A 46 -0.87 23.94 41.88
C GLY A 46 0.46 24.72 41.84
N SER A 47 1.39 24.34 42.72
CA SER A 47 2.66 25.05 42.94
C SER A 47 3.56 25.20 41.70
N SER A 48 3.36 24.38 40.67
CA SER A 48 4.09 24.47 39.40
C SER A 48 3.51 25.50 38.43
N LEU A 49 2.34 26.08 38.71
CA LEU A 49 1.68 27.09 37.87
C LEU A 49 2.08 28.51 38.32
N CYS A 50 2.25 29.43 37.38
CA CYS A 50 2.41 30.85 37.67
C CYS A 50 1.06 31.54 37.85
N SER A 51 1.06 32.84 38.17
CA SER A 51 -0.13 33.69 38.23
C SER A 51 -0.96 33.67 36.94
N HIS A 52 -0.32 33.40 35.79
CA HIS A 52 -0.99 33.31 34.48
C HIS A 52 -1.62 31.92 34.22
N GLY A 53 -1.61 31.01 35.21
CA GLY A 53 -2.23 29.68 35.09
C GLY A 53 -1.52 28.71 34.13
N VAL A 54 -0.29 29.04 33.71
CA VAL A 54 0.61 28.21 32.90
C VAL A 54 1.75 27.71 33.79
N GLU A 55 2.35 26.56 33.46
CA GLU A 55 3.54 26.10 34.18
C GLU A 55 4.65 27.15 34.18
N LYS A 56 5.21 27.43 35.37
CA LYS A 56 6.24 28.45 35.60
C LYS A 56 7.39 28.36 34.59
N ASN A 57 7.84 27.14 34.28
CA ASN A 57 8.93 26.91 33.34
C ASN A 57 8.58 27.26 31.88
N ASN A 58 7.30 27.19 31.51
CA ASN A 58 6.81 27.36 30.13
C ASN A 58 6.09 28.70 29.90
N CYS A 59 5.96 29.54 30.92
CA CYS A 59 5.26 30.81 30.83
C CYS A 59 6.12 31.86 30.09
N LEU A 60 5.57 32.44 29.02
CA LEU A 60 6.25 33.45 28.21
C LEU A 60 6.39 34.78 28.98
N GLU A 61 5.32 35.21 29.65
CA GLU A 61 5.29 36.46 30.42
C GLU A 61 6.24 36.44 31.62
N CYS A 62 6.33 35.30 32.31
CA CYS A 62 7.29 35.11 33.40
C CYS A 62 8.72 34.81 32.92
N LYS A 63 8.97 34.75 31.61
CA LYS A 63 10.23 34.28 31.01
C LYS A 63 10.74 32.99 31.67
N GLY A 64 9.86 32.00 31.76
CA GLY A 64 10.15 30.72 32.40
C GLY A 64 11.41 30.06 31.85
N ALA A 65 12.07 29.21 32.65
CA ALA A 65 13.37 28.63 32.31
C ALA A 65 13.44 27.92 30.94
N SER A 66 12.31 27.38 30.44
CA SER A 66 12.22 26.73 29.13
C SER A 66 12.09 27.72 27.96
N ILE A 67 11.94 29.02 28.21
CA ILE A 67 11.81 30.07 27.20
C ILE A 67 13.17 30.71 26.95
N CYS A 68 13.54 30.92 25.68
CA CYS A 68 14.76 31.65 25.32
C CYS A 68 14.48 33.15 25.14
N GLU A 69 15.55 33.93 25.00
CA GLU A 69 15.50 35.37 24.68
C GLU A 69 14.73 35.69 23.39
N HIS A 70 14.61 34.72 22.48
CA HIS A 70 13.81 34.82 21.25
C HIS A 70 12.31 34.54 21.47
N ASN A 71 11.82 34.54 22.71
CA ASN A 71 10.40 34.32 23.05
C ASN A 71 9.82 32.98 22.54
N LYS A 72 10.69 31.97 22.34
CA LYS A 72 10.32 30.60 21.95
C LYS A 72 10.71 29.62 23.04
N ARG A 73 10.03 28.48 23.12
CA ARG A 73 10.54 27.35 23.92
C ARG A 73 11.92 26.97 23.37
N ARG A 74 12.94 26.86 24.23
CA ARG A 74 14.34 26.56 23.87
C ARG A 74 14.47 25.37 22.92
N ARG A 75 13.74 24.28 23.19
CA ARG A 75 13.69 23.08 22.34
C ARG A 75 13.09 23.30 20.95
N ARG A 76 12.32 24.38 20.76
CA ARG A 76 11.69 24.82 19.50
C ARG A 76 12.24 26.15 18.99
N CYS A 77 13.50 26.47 19.30
CA CYS A 77 14.19 27.65 18.78
C CYS A 77 15.41 27.17 18.00
N LEU A 78 15.42 27.32 16.68
CA LEU A 78 16.56 26.88 15.85
C LEU A 78 17.81 27.75 16.06
N ILE A 79 17.67 28.97 16.56
CA ILE A 79 18.81 29.84 16.90
C ILE A 79 19.52 29.28 18.15
N CYS A 80 18.78 28.91 19.19
CA CYS A 80 19.34 28.37 20.43
C CYS A 80 19.61 26.85 20.38
N ASN A 81 18.89 26.12 19.53
CA ASN A 81 19.01 24.67 19.34
C ASN A 81 18.85 24.32 17.85
N PRO A 82 19.92 24.48 17.05
CA PRO A 82 19.91 24.16 15.62
C PRO A 82 19.57 22.69 15.33
N ASN A 83 19.93 21.78 16.24
CA ASN A 83 19.72 20.33 16.13
C ASN A 83 18.46 19.87 16.88
N SER A 84 17.38 20.66 16.80
CA SER A 84 16.13 20.34 17.49
C SER A 84 15.56 18.99 17.03
N LYS A 85 15.19 18.14 18.00
CA LYS A 85 14.43 16.90 17.74
C LYS A 85 12.93 17.14 17.54
N GLU A 86 12.46 18.39 17.67
CA GLU A 86 11.06 18.77 17.46
C GLU A 86 10.85 19.59 16.18
N LEU A 87 11.88 20.29 15.68
CA LEU A 87 11.79 21.16 14.52
C LEU A 87 12.79 20.78 13.42
N CYS A 88 12.32 20.80 12.18
CA CYS A 88 13.13 20.67 10.99
C CYS A 88 13.94 21.96 10.75
N PRO A 89 15.11 21.93 10.08
CA PRO A 89 15.88 23.14 9.76
C PRO A 89 15.10 24.24 9.03
N CYS A 90 14.02 23.89 8.31
CA CYS A 90 13.12 24.88 7.69
C CYS A 90 12.12 25.56 8.66
N GLY A 91 12.17 25.24 9.96
CA GLY A 91 11.34 25.85 11.00
C GLY A 91 9.99 25.16 11.27
N LYS A 92 9.59 24.15 10.50
CA LYS A 92 8.35 23.37 10.71
C LYS A 92 8.55 22.21 11.70
N SER A 93 7.49 21.78 12.38
CA SER A 93 7.50 20.59 13.26
C SER A 93 7.94 19.35 12.50
N ILE A 94 8.85 18.53 13.04
CA ILE A 94 9.32 17.30 12.37
C ILE A 94 8.17 16.31 12.10
N THR A 95 7.15 16.28 12.96
CA THR A 95 5.96 15.44 12.77
C THR A 95 5.14 15.83 11.54
N VAL A 96 5.17 17.11 11.15
CA VAL A 96 4.49 17.64 9.96
C VAL A 96 5.47 17.76 8.79
N CYS A 97 6.73 17.99 9.10
CA CYS A 97 7.81 18.23 8.17
C CYS A 97 8.73 17.02 8.14
N ILE A 98 8.28 15.97 7.45
CA ILE A 98 9.05 14.71 7.43
C ILE A 98 10.27 14.83 6.49
N LYS A 99 10.45 15.94 5.72
CA LYS A 99 11.76 16.36 5.17
C LYS A 99 11.94 17.76 4.52
N CYS A 100 10.92 18.64 4.40
CA CYS A 100 10.88 19.94 3.68
C CYS A 100 10.17 19.96 2.30
N CYS A 101 8.83 19.84 2.31
CA CYS A 101 7.86 20.31 1.30
C CYS A 101 7.26 19.27 0.34
N GLU A 102 5.93 19.30 0.30
CA GLU A 102 5.01 18.21 -0.05
C GLU A 102 4.90 17.87 -1.54
N LYS A 103 5.64 18.55 -2.40
CA LYS A 103 5.69 18.25 -3.84
C LYS A 103 7.14 18.24 -4.31
N CYS A 104 7.47 17.19 -5.06
CA CYS A 104 8.59 17.17 -5.99
C CYS A 104 8.52 18.41 -6.89
N PRO A 105 9.63 18.97 -7.40
CA PRO A 105 9.60 20.00 -8.46
C PRO A 105 8.70 19.63 -9.65
N CYS A 106 8.56 18.33 -9.90
CA CYS A 106 7.69 17.71 -10.88
C CYS A 106 6.20 17.58 -10.48
N GLY A 107 5.76 18.18 -9.37
CA GLY A 107 4.39 18.13 -8.86
C GLY A 107 3.95 16.81 -8.21
N LYS A 108 4.71 15.71 -8.38
CA LYS A 108 4.43 14.40 -7.76
C LYS A 108 4.81 14.37 -6.28
N MET A 109 4.28 13.40 -5.52
CA MET A 109 4.69 13.17 -4.13
C MET A 109 6.18 12.78 -4.10
N PRO A 110 7.06 13.46 -3.32
CA PRO A 110 8.51 13.24 -3.36
C PRO A 110 8.92 11.78 -3.15
N SER A 111 8.27 11.09 -2.20
CA SER A 111 8.55 9.70 -1.90
C SER A 111 8.18 8.71 -3.01
N ARG A 112 7.36 9.13 -3.98
CA ARG A 112 6.92 8.31 -5.13
C ARG A 112 7.42 8.85 -6.47
N CYS A 113 8.33 9.83 -6.47
CA CYS A 113 8.82 10.42 -7.69
C CYS A 113 9.99 9.62 -8.27
N LYS A 114 9.83 9.05 -9.47
CA LYS A 114 10.91 8.34 -10.16
C LYS A 114 12.07 9.26 -10.54
N ILE A 115 11.75 10.46 -11.04
CA ILE A 115 12.72 11.44 -11.52
C ILE A 115 13.67 11.89 -10.40
N HIS A 116 13.19 11.93 -9.16
CA HIS A 116 13.95 12.44 -8.01
C HIS A 116 14.22 11.38 -6.93
N GLY A 117 14.26 10.10 -7.32
CA GLY A 117 14.72 9.01 -6.43
C GLY A 117 13.82 8.78 -5.22
N GLY A 118 12.51 8.81 -5.42
CA GLY A 118 11.50 8.68 -4.36
C GLY A 118 11.71 7.42 -3.52
N SER A 119 11.79 7.61 -2.20
CA SER A 119 12.16 6.56 -1.25
C SER A 119 11.16 5.40 -1.09
N GLN A 120 9.95 5.51 -1.63
CA GLN A 120 8.93 4.44 -1.63
C GLN A 120 8.94 3.62 -2.92
N LEU A 121 9.77 3.96 -3.90
CA LEU A 121 9.86 3.21 -5.15
C LEU A 121 10.60 1.89 -4.95
N CYS A 122 10.32 0.95 -5.85
CA CYS A 122 11.05 -0.28 -5.95
C CYS A 122 12.53 0.02 -6.22
N LYS A 123 13.41 -0.69 -5.52
CA LYS A 123 14.87 -0.57 -5.72
C LYS A 123 15.36 -1.07 -7.08
N ALA A 124 14.56 -1.81 -7.83
CA ALA A 124 14.97 -2.34 -9.13
C ALA A 124 15.17 -1.20 -10.15
N PRO A 125 16.23 -1.25 -10.97
CA PRO A 125 16.46 -0.26 -12.00
C PRO A 125 15.24 -0.09 -12.91
N LEU A 126 14.87 1.15 -13.19
CA LEU A 126 13.76 1.53 -14.08
C LEU A 126 12.34 1.15 -13.62
N CYS A 127 12.17 0.47 -12.47
CA CYS A 127 10.86 0.17 -11.92
C CYS A 127 10.20 1.43 -11.32
N GLU A 128 8.96 1.72 -11.73
CA GLU A 128 8.20 2.87 -11.21
C GLU A 128 7.21 2.48 -10.11
N THR A 129 7.11 1.18 -9.81
CA THR A 129 6.22 0.61 -8.81
C THR A 129 6.74 0.90 -7.40
N ARG A 130 5.87 0.79 -6.40
CA ARG A 130 6.26 0.92 -4.99
C ARG A 130 7.03 -0.30 -4.50
N GLY A 131 8.10 -0.05 -3.75
CA GLY A 131 8.83 -1.07 -3.02
C GLY A 131 8.05 -1.57 -1.81
N ILE A 132 8.16 -2.86 -1.53
CA ILE A 132 7.48 -3.52 -0.41
C ILE A 132 8.52 -3.87 0.65
N THR A 133 8.24 -3.52 1.91
CA THR A 133 9.19 -3.74 3.02
C THR A 133 9.54 -5.21 3.23
N LYS A 134 8.55 -6.12 3.12
CA LYS A 134 8.76 -7.58 3.18
C LYS A 134 9.81 -8.06 2.18
N TYR A 135 9.91 -7.38 1.04
CA TYR A 135 10.76 -7.71 -0.09
C TYR A 135 11.99 -6.80 -0.15
N ASN A 136 12.47 -6.33 1.00
CA ASN A 136 13.65 -5.47 1.11
C ASN A 136 13.59 -4.18 0.27
N GLY A 137 12.39 -3.67 0.01
CA GLY A 137 12.17 -2.48 -0.83
C GLY A 137 12.07 -2.76 -2.32
N TYR A 138 12.00 -4.03 -2.75
CA TYR A 138 11.60 -4.40 -4.10
C TYR A 138 10.08 -4.57 -4.19
N CYS A 139 9.51 -4.33 -5.36
CA CYS A 139 8.16 -4.77 -5.66
C CYS A 139 8.18 -6.28 -5.91
N LEU A 140 7.03 -6.93 -5.77
CA LEU A 140 6.92 -8.37 -5.89
C LEU A 140 7.32 -8.92 -7.28
N PRO A 141 6.95 -8.29 -8.41
CA PRO A 141 7.48 -8.68 -9.72
C PRO A 141 9.01 -8.62 -9.80
N CYS A 142 9.63 -7.57 -9.26
CA CYS A 142 11.08 -7.44 -9.28
C CYS A 142 11.79 -8.43 -8.37
N VAL A 143 11.16 -8.85 -7.26
CA VAL A 143 11.69 -9.94 -6.44
C VAL A 143 11.79 -11.22 -7.23
N LEU A 144 10.73 -11.62 -7.91
CA LEU A 144 10.72 -12.93 -8.57
C LEU A 144 11.67 -13.02 -9.76
N HIS A 145 11.95 -11.88 -10.39
CA HIS A 145 12.81 -11.82 -11.55
C HIS A 145 14.29 -11.62 -11.19
N PHE A 146 14.58 -10.71 -10.26
CA PHE A 146 15.96 -10.32 -9.95
C PHE A 146 16.47 -10.90 -8.62
N HIS A 147 15.56 -11.36 -7.76
CA HIS A 147 15.86 -11.83 -6.41
C HIS A 147 15.11 -13.13 -6.06
N PRO A 148 15.31 -14.22 -6.83
CA PRO A 148 14.65 -15.51 -6.57
C PRO A 148 14.97 -16.09 -5.18
N GLU A 149 16.01 -15.60 -4.52
CA GLU A 149 16.38 -15.94 -3.13
C GLU A 149 15.44 -15.33 -2.07
N ILE A 150 14.72 -14.25 -2.40
CA ILE A 150 13.78 -13.63 -1.48
C ILE A 150 12.47 -14.43 -1.53
N GLU A 151 12.11 -15.06 -0.41
CA GLU A 151 10.86 -15.82 -0.29
C GLU A 151 9.65 -14.90 -0.54
N ALA A 152 9.16 -14.95 -1.79
CA ALA A 152 7.98 -14.23 -2.20
C ALA A 152 6.76 -14.69 -1.37
N SER A 153 5.77 -13.81 -1.17
CA SER A 153 4.53 -14.25 -0.52
C SER A 153 3.96 -15.44 -1.27
N ARG A 154 3.59 -16.48 -0.50
CA ARG A 154 3.04 -17.75 -0.99
C ARG A 154 1.87 -17.60 -1.99
N ASN A 155 1.23 -16.44 -2.02
CA ASN A 155 0.04 -16.17 -2.82
C ASN A 155 0.30 -15.22 -4.02
N PHE A 156 1.51 -15.14 -4.54
CA PHE A 156 1.79 -14.26 -5.69
C PHE A 156 1.39 -14.87 -7.03
N LYS A 157 0.65 -14.10 -7.85
CA LYS A 157 0.15 -14.51 -9.16
C LYS A 157 -0.54 -15.87 -9.09
N THR A 158 -1.14 -16.19 -7.95
CA THR A 158 -1.69 -17.53 -7.71
C THR A 158 -2.91 -17.77 -8.59
N LYS A 159 -3.73 -16.73 -8.81
CA LYS A 159 -4.90 -16.85 -9.66
C LYS A 159 -4.51 -16.82 -11.13
N GLU A 160 -3.56 -15.95 -11.48
CA GLU A 160 -2.97 -15.91 -12.83
C GLU A 160 -2.39 -17.27 -13.21
N LYS A 161 -1.52 -17.85 -12.39
CA LYS A 161 -0.92 -19.17 -12.64
C LYS A 161 -1.98 -20.27 -12.79
N ASP A 162 -2.98 -20.31 -11.90
CA ASP A 162 -4.07 -21.29 -12.00
C ASP A 162 -4.84 -21.17 -13.33
N VAL A 163 -5.12 -19.94 -13.78
CA VAL A 163 -5.78 -19.71 -15.07
C VAL A 163 -4.89 -20.13 -16.23
N VAL A 164 -3.62 -19.73 -16.22
CA VAL A 164 -2.63 -20.06 -17.26
C VAL A 164 -2.49 -21.57 -17.42
N GLU A 165 -2.25 -22.29 -16.32
CA GLU A 165 -2.14 -23.75 -16.30
C GLU A 165 -3.41 -24.40 -16.86
N LYS A 166 -4.59 -23.95 -16.43
CA LYS A 166 -5.86 -24.50 -16.89
C LYS A 166 -6.17 -24.23 -18.36
N VAL A 167 -5.75 -23.10 -18.91
CA VAL A 167 -5.89 -22.82 -20.35
C VAL A 167 -4.97 -23.72 -21.16
N ILE A 168 -3.71 -23.87 -20.75
CA ILE A 168 -2.75 -24.76 -21.41
C ILE A 168 -3.24 -26.20 -21.38
N ASP A 169 -3.71 -26.68 -20.22
CA ASP A 169 -4.27 -28.03 -20.06
C ASP A 169 -5.54 -28.24 -20.90
N LYS A 170 -6.36 -27.19 -21.08
CA LYS A 170 -7.61 -27.26 -21.85
C LYS A 170 -7.36 -27.27 -23.35
N PHE A 171 -6.32 -26.58 -23.81
CA PHE A 171 -5.98 -26.43 -25.22
C PHE A 171 -4.51 -26.82 -25.49
N PRO A 172 -4.15 -28.10 -25.30
CA PRO A 172 -2.77 -28.58 -25.40
C PRO A 172 -2.25 -28.60 -26.85
N ASP A 173 -3.15 -28.60 -27.84
CA ASP A 173 -2.82 -28.64 -29.26
C ASP A 173 -2.29 -27.29 -29.80
N PHE A 174 -2.34 -26.23 -28.98
CA PHE A 174 -1.84 -24.90 -29.34
C PHE A 174 -0.50 -24.60 -28.68
N GLU A 175 0.40 -23.96 -29.43
CA GLU A 175 1.70 -23.50 -28.92
C GLU A 175 1.54 -22.17 -28.18
N TRP A 176 1.10 -22.25 -26.91
CA TRP A 176 0.96 -21.07 -26.06
C TRP A 176 2.31 -20.48 -25.66
N ILE A 177 2.45 -19.17 -25.86
CA ILE A 177 3.54 -18.38 -25.32
C ILE A 177 3.08 -17.81 -23.97
N ALA A 178 3.61 -18.37 -22.88
CA ALA A 178 3.41 -17.90 -21.51
C ALA A 178 4.71 -17.35 -20.92
N ASP A 179 4.66 -16.18 -20.27
CA ASP A 179 5.74 -15.52 -19.49
C ASP A 179 7.13 -15.38 -20.16
N LYS A 180 7.24 -15.61 -21.48
CA LYS A 180 8.47 -15.40 -22.26
C LYS A 180 8.51 -13.98 -22.83
N GLN A 181 9.68 -13.34 -22.78
CA GLN A 181 9.92 -12.15 -23.59
C GLN A 181 9.89 -12.56 -25.07
N ILE A 182 9.12 -11.83 -25.88
CA ILE A 182 9.14 -11.98 -27.34
C ILE A 182 10.52 -11.51 -27.82
N GLU A 183 11.26 -12.37 -28.53
CA GLU A 183 12.56 -12.01 -29.13
C GLU A 183 12.35 -10.93 -30.19
N GLY A 184 13.04 -9.80 -30.06
CA GLY A 184 13.05 -8.72 -31.06
C GLY A 184 12.04 -7.58 -30.87
N GLY A 185 11.07 -7.71 -29.96
CA GLY A 185 10.10 -6.65 -29.67
C GLY A 185 10.67 -5.56 -28.75
N CYS A 186 10.49 -4.28 -29.10
CA CYS A 186 10.94 -3.16 -28.26
C CYS A 186 10.08 -2.97 -27.00
N SER A 187 9.02 -3.79 -26.81
CA SER A 187 8.08 -3.68 -25.71
C SER A 187 8.38 -4.68 -24.58
N LYS A 188 8.70 -4.16 -23.38
CA LYS A 188 9.02 -4.95 -22.18
C LYS A 188 7.78 -5.57 -21.49
N ARG A 189 6.62 -5.70 -22.16
CA ARG A 189 5.39 -6.27 -21.57
C ARG A 189 5.26 -7.72 -22.01
N ARG A 190 5.00 -8.61 -21.06
CA ARG A 190 4.80 -10.04 -21.27
C ARG A 190 3.30 -10.30 -21.16
N PRO A 191 2.60 -10.70 -22.23
CA PRO A 191 1.23 -11.19 -22.09
C PRO A 191 1.23 -12.44 -21.21
N ASP A 192 0.18 -12.65 -20.42
CA ASP A 192 0.09 -13.83 -19.55
C ASP A 192 -0.04 -15.10 -20.42
N LEU A 193 -0.84 -15.01 -21.49
CA LEU A 193 -0.90 -15.99 -22.58
C LEU A 193 -1.00 -15.28 -23.92
N LEU A 194 -0.22 -15.75 -24.89
CA LEU A 194 -0.30 -15.33 -26.28
C LEU A 194 -0.28 -16.57 -27.18
N LEU A 195 -1.18 -16.55 -28.17
CA LEU A 195 -1.30 -17.58 -29.19
C LEU A 195 -1.24 -16.91 -30.55
N GLU A 196 -0.19 -17.24 -31.32
CA GLU A 196 -0.04 -16.81 -32.69
C GLU A 196 -0.71 -17.81 -33.63
N LEU A 197 -1.75 -17.35 -34.31
CA LEU A 197 -2.35 -18.08 -35.42
C LEU A 197 -1.86 -17.46 -36.73
N GLY A 198 -1.85 -18.26 -37.79
CA GLY A 198 -1.44 -17.77 -39.11
C GLY A 198 -2.29 -16.59 -39.60
N SER A 199 -3.55 -16.48 -39.14
CA SER A 199 -4.49 -15.45 -39.56
C SER A 199 -4.58 -14.24 -38.61
N HIS A 200 -4.45 -14.45 -37.30
CA HIS A 200 -4.68 -13.44 -36.28
C HIS A 200 -4.02 -13.89 -34.96
N ILE A 201 -4.10 -13.07 -33.91
CA ILE A 201 -3.43 -13.34 -32.63
C ILE A 201 -4.49 -13.34 -31.53
N VAL A 202 -4.41 -14.31 -30.62
CA VAL A 202 -5.25 -14.35 -29.41
C VAL A 202 -4.36 -14.09 -28.21
N ILE A 203 -4.71 -13.09 -27.40
CA ILE A 203 -4.00 -12.74 -26.17
C ILE A 203 -4.98 -12.82 -25.01
N VAL A 204 -4.57 -13.48 -23.92
CA VAL A 204 -5.32 -13.52 -22.67
C VAL A 204 -4.51 -12.83 -21.57
N GLU A 205 -5.11 -11.83 -20.91
CA GLU A 205 -4.54 -11.13 -19.74
C GLU A 205 -5.40 -11.42 -18.51
N VAL A 206 -4.76 -11.83 -17.41
CA VAL A 206 -5.41 -12.16 -16.15
C VAL A 206 -5.21 -11.01 -15.17
N ASP A 207 -6.26 -10.22 -14.98
CA ASP A 207 -6.23 -8.98 -14.20
C ASP A 207 -6.34 -9.27 -12.69
N GLU A 208 -5.33 -9.90 -12.08
CA GLU A 208 -5.31 -10.19 -10.65
C GLU A 208 -5.10 -8.92 -9.81
N ASN A 209 -5.93 -8.73 -8.78
CA ASN A 209 -5.95 -7.60 -7.85
C ASN A 209 -6.13 -6.25 -8.56
N LYS A 210 -7.11 -6.14 -9.47
CA LYS A 210 -7.50 -4.87 -10.13
C LYS A 210 -7.34 -3.68 -9.18
N HIS A 211 -6.25 -2.94 -9.36
CA HIS A 211 -6.01 -1.71 -8.65
C HIS A 211 -6.89 -0.66 -9.32
N ASP A 212 -7.76 -0.01 -8.53
CA ASP A 212 -8.59 1.17 -8.88
C ASP A 212 -7.79 2.41 -9.37
N THR A 213 -6.56 2.23 -9.82
CA THR A 213 -5.73 3.32 -10.35
C THR A 213 -5.71 3.25 -11.86
N TYR A 214 -6.75 3.85 -12.43
CA TYR A 214 -6.73 4.64 -13.67
C TYR A 214 -5.32 4.84 -14.25
N ASP A 215 -4.99 4.08 -15.30
CA ASP A 215 -4.30 4.65 -16.46
C ASP A 215 -4.72 3.91 -17.74
N CYS A 216 -6.04 3.92 -17.99
CA CYS A 216 -6.68 3.42 -19.20
C CYS A 216 -6.26 4.21 -20.47
N SER A 217 -5.34 5.18 -20.35
CA SER A 217 -4.79 5.96 -21.45
C SER A 217 -3.52 5.35 -22.05
N CYS A 218 -2.83 4.46 -21.31
CA CYS A 218 -1.56 3.87 -21.74
C CYS A 218 -1.70 2.45 -22.33
N GLU A 219 -2.78 1.70 -22.04
CA GLU A 219 -3.00 0.38 -22.66
C GLU A 219 -3.28 0.49 -24.17
N ASN A 220 -4.15 1.43 -24.57
CA ASN A 220 -4.58 1.57 -25.97
C ASN A 220 -3.50 2.16 -26.90
N LYS A 221 -2.70 3.12 -26.41
CA LYS A 221 -1.58 3.68 -27.21
C LYS A 221 -0.47 2.66 -27.50
N ARG A 222 -0.37 1.61 -26.70
CA ARG A 222 0.72 0.64 -26.68
C ARG A 222 0.34 -0.71 -27.30
N LEU A 223 -0.95 -1.06 -27.29
CA LEU A 223 -1.55 -2.05 -28.17
C LEU A 223 -1.33 -1.71 -29.66
N MET A 224 -1.34 -0.41 -30.01
CA MET A 224 -0.95 0.06 -31.35
C MET A 224 0.54 -0.17 -31.67
N GLU A 225 1.44 -0.11 -30.69
CA GLU A 225 2.88 -0.40 -30.90
C GLU A 225 3.11 -1.91 -31.10
N ILE A 226 2.40 -2.77 -30.37
CA ILE A 226 2.42 -4.23 -30.59
C ILE A 226 1.84 -4.59 -31.97
N SER A 227 0.80 -3.89 -32.42
CA SER A 227 0.23 -4.07 -33.76
C SER A 227 1.19 -3.65 -34.90
N GLN A 228 2.07 -2.67 -34.65
CA GLN A 228 3.11 -2.25 -35.60
C GLN A 228 4.23 -3.29 -35.73
N ASP A 229 4.57 -4.01 -34.66
CA ASP A 229 5.59 -5.07 -34.67
C ASP A 229 5.06 -6.42 -35.25
N LEU A 230 3.74 -6.64 -35.28
CA LEU A 230 3.08 -7.90 -35.66
C LEU A 230 2.43 -7.88 -37.06
N ASP A 231 2.92 -7.03 -37.97
CA ASP A 231 2.52 -6.98 -39.38
C ASP A 231 1.01 -6.75 -39.59
N HIS A 232 0.38 -5.97 -38.71
CA HIS A 232 -1.05 -5.63 -38.72
C HIS A 232 -2.03 -6.82 -38.60
N ARG A 233 -1.59 -7.97 -38.10
CA ARG A 233 -2.52 -9.08 -37.86
C ARG A 233 -3.60 -8.67 -36.85
N PRO A 234 -4.88 -9.01 -37.11
CA PRO A 234 -5.95 -8.74 -36.16
C PRO A 234 -5.68 -9.40 -34.79
N ILE A 235 -6.06 -8.73 -33.70
CA ILE A 235 -5.80 -9.20 -32.33
C ILE A 235 -7.12 -9.35 -31.58
N SER A 236 -7.37 -10.53 -31.05
CA SER A 236 -8.42 -10.83 -30.08
C SER A 236 -7.84 -10.77 -28.67
N PHE A 237 -8.20 -9.75 -27.89
CA PHE A 237 -7.65 -9.47 -26.58
C PHE A 237 -8.67 -9.75 -25.48
N ILE A 238 -8.51 -10.88 -24.77
CA ILE A 238 -9.42 -11.34 -23.73
C ILE A 238 -8.85 -10.96 -22.37
N ARG A 239 -9.53 -10.08 -21.65
CA ARG A 239 -9.18 -9.71 -20.28
C ARG A 239 -10.06 -10.48 -19.31
N PHE A 240 -9.45 -11.25 -18.41
CA PHE A 240 -10.15 -12.10 -17.46
C PHE A 240 -9.90 -11.65 -16.03
N ASN A 241 -10.97 -11.28 -15.31
CA ASN A 241 -10.89 -10.86 -13.91
C ASN A 241 -11.17 -12.02 -12.94
N PRO A 242 -10.16 -12.51 -12.19
CA PRO A 242 -10.35 -13.59 -11.22
C PRO A 242 -10.91 -13.09 -9.86
N ASP A 243 -11.04 -11.77 -9.67
CA ASP A 243 -11.44 -11.15 -8.41
C ASP A 243 -12.95 -10.93 -8.27
N SER A 244 -13.34 -10.15 -7.28
CA SER A 244 -14.71 -9.64 -7.19
C SER A 244 -14.99 -8.63 -8.30
N TYR A 245 -16.26 -8.54 -8.70
CA TYR A 245 -16.75 -7.59 -9.69
C TYR A 245 -18.20 -7.20 -9.38
N VAL A 246 -18.77 -6.28 -10.16
CA VAL A 246 -20.17 -5.87 -10.05
C VAL A 246 -20.88 -6.34 -11.31
N ASP A 247 -21.96 -7.11 -11.17
CA ASP A 247 -22.70 -7.57 -12.35
C ASP A 247 -23.59 -6.47 -12.96
N GLU A 248 -24.22 -6.78 -14.09
CA GLU A 248 -25.13 -5.87 -14.82
C GLU A 248 -26.34 -5.39 -13.98
N ASN A 249 -26.64 -6.06 -12.86
CA ASN A 249 -27.73 -5.72 -11.96
C ASN A 249 -27.23 -4.96 -10.72
N ASP A 250 -26.04 -4.35 -10.79
CA ASP A 250 -25.35 -3.66 -9.69
C ASP A 250 -25.09 -4.55 -8.46
N LYS A 251 -25.14 -5.89 -8.63
CA LYS A 251 -24.90 -6.81 -7.54
C LYS A 251 -23.42 -7.14 -7.46
N LYS A 252 -22.85 -6.88 -6.29
CA LYS A 252 -21.46 -7.23 -6.00
C LYS A 252 -21.28 -8.75 -5.93
N ILE A 253 -20.52 -9.29 -6.89
CA ILE A 253 -20.10 -10.68 -6.92
C ILE A 253 -18.75 -10.81 -6.22
N SER A 254 -18.67 -11.66 -5.19
CA SER A 254 -17.44 -11.89 -4.43
C SER A 254 -16.43 -12.73 -5.21
N SER A 255 -15.14 -12.51 -4.96
CA SER A 255 -14.05 -13.35 -5.47
C SER A 255 -14.29 -14.83 -5.13
N CYS A 256 -14.04 -15.73 -6.10
CA CYS A 256 -14.05 -17.17 -5.87
C CYS A 256 -12.91 -17.60 -4.94
N TRP A 257 -11.83 -16.84 -4.89
CA TRP A 257 -10.63 -17.14 -4.12
C TRP A 257 -10.69 -16.55 -2.72
N LYS A 258 -10.28 -17.32 -1.70
CA LYS A 258 -10.20 -16.90 -0.30
C LYS A 258 -8.90 -17.37 0.35
N LEU A 259 -8.44 -16.63 1.35
CA LEU A 259 -7.37 -17.08 2.26
C LEU A 259 -7.90 -18.21 3.16
N ASN A 260 -7.19 -19.33 3.20
CA ASN A 260 -7.47 -20.42 4.13
C ASN A 260 -6.80 -20.17 5.50
N GLY A 261 -7.06 -21.04 6.48
CA GLY A 261 -6.50 -20.94 7.84
C GLY A 261 -4.97 -21.02 7.92
N TYR A 262 -4.30 -21.45 6.84
CA TYR A 262 -2.84 -21.51 6.71
C TYR A 262 -2.26 -20.30 5.95
N GLY A 263 -3.10 -19.32 5.61
CA GLY A 263 -2.69 -18.12 4.89
C GLY A 263 -2.43 -18.33 3.39
N VAL A 264 -2.93 -19.42 2.81
CA VAL A 264 -2.83 -19.71 1.36
C VAL A 264 -4.11 -19.30 0.66
N ILE A 265 -4.00 -18.61 -0.48
CA ILE A 265 -5.13 -18.26 -1.34
C ILE A 265 -5.53 -19.51 -2.14
N SER A 266 -6.78 -19.93 -1.98
CA SER A 266 -7.34 -21.08 -2.69
C SER A 266 -8.83 -20.86 -2.98
N VAL A 267 -9.38 -21.61 -3.94
CA VAL A 267 -10.82 -21.66 -4.15
C VAL A 267 -11.43 -22.63 -3.12
N PRO A 268 -12.26 -22.18 -2.16
CA PRO A 268 -12.92 -23.08 -1.22
C PRO A 268 -13.95 -23.95 -1.94
N ASN A 269 -14.28 -25.12 -1.38
CA ASN A 269 -15.24 -26.07 -1.96
C ASN A 269 -16.58 -25.43 -2.35
N THR A 270 -17.04 -24.44 -1.58
CA THR A 270 -18.28 -23.71 -1.83
C THR A 270 -18.26 -22.80 -3.06
N LYS A 271 -17.07 -22.46 -3.57
CA LYS A 271 -16.86 -21.59 -4.75
C LYS A 271 -16.32 -22.32 -5.97
N ILE A 272 -16.00 -23.62 -5.87
CA ILE A 272 -15.44 -24.41 -6.99
C ILE A 272 -16.33 -24.32 -8.23
N LYS A 273 -17.63 -24.61 -8.10
CA LYS A 273 -18.57 -24.54 -9.23
C LYS A 273 -18.64 -23.15 -9.87
N GLU A 274 -18.58 -22.10 -9.05
CA GLU A 274 -18.58 -20.73 -9.55
C GLU A 274 -17.28 -20.42 -10.31
N TRP A 275 -16.14 -20.88 -9.81
CA TRP A 275 -14.85 -20.72 -10.48
C TRP A 275 -14.78 -21.49 -11.80
N GLU A 276 -15.25 -22.74 -11.81
CA GLU A 276 -15.36 -23.56 -13.02
C GLU A 276 -16.26 -22.89 -14.06
N ASN A 277 -17.38 -22.29 -13.64
CA ASN A 277 -18.23 -21.52 -14.55
C ASN A 277 -17.49 -20.33 -15.15
N ARG A 278 -16.69 -19.59 -14.37
CA ARG A 278 -15.90 -18.47 -14.91
C ARG A 278 -14.85 -18.94 -15.92
N LEU A 279 -14.14 -20.02 -15.61
CA LEU A 279 -13.18 -20.64 -16.51
C LEU A 279 -13.83 -21.16 -17.79
N ASN A 280 -15.01 -21.77 -17.69
CA ASN A 280 -15.74 -22.23 -18.87
C ASN A 280 -16.13 -21.08 -19.81
N VAL A 281 -16.52 -19.92 -19.27
CA VAL A 281 -16.77 -18.73 -20.09
C VAL A 281 -15.49 -18.25 -20.77
N LEU A 282 -14.35 -18.24 -20.05
CA LEU A 282 -13.05 -17.92 -20.64
C LEU A 282 -12.71 -18.90 -21.77
N PHE A 283 -12.86 -20.21 -21.54
CA PHE A 283 -12.58 -21.24 -22.54
C PHE A 283 -13.48 -21.09 -23.77
N GLN A 284 -14.76 -20.77 -23.59
CA GLN A 284 -15.67 -20.50 -24.71
C GLN A 284 -15.23 -19.29 -25.53
N GLN A 285 -14.72 -18.23 -24.89
CA GLN A 285 -14.18 -17.09 -25.62
C GLN A 285 -12.89 -17.43 -26.36
N ILE A 286 -11.97 -18.18 -25.73
CA ILE A 286 -10.74 -18.63 -26.39
C ILE A 286 -11.10 -19.49 -27.62
N ASP A 287 -11.96 -20.49 -27.44
CA ASP A 287 -12.40 -21.39 -28.52
C ASP A 287 -13.09 -20.62 -29.67
N TYR A 288 -13.93 -19.63 -29.33
CA TYR A 288 -14.53 -18.76 -30.32
C TYR A 288 -13.46 -17.97 -31.09
N TRP A 289 -12.58 -17.26 -30.40
CA TRP A 289 -11.64 -16.37 -31.07
C TRP A 289 -10.56 -17.12 -31.84
N VAL A 290 -10.11 -18.29 -31.38
CA VAL A 290 -9.21 -19.15 -32.15
C VAL A 290 -9.76 -19.47 -33.54
N ASN A 291 -11.08 -19.63 -33.66
CA ASN A 291 -11.75 -19.98 -34.91
C ASN A 291 -12.30 -18.77 -35.69
N ASN A 292 -12.25 -17.56 -35.13
CA ASN A 292 -12.87 -16.37 -35.70
C ASN A 292 -11.90 -15.20 -35.74
N VAL A 293 -11.53 -14.77 -36.94
CA VAL A 293 -10.70 -13.58 -37.13
C VAL A 293 -11.52 -12.33 -36.76
N PRO A 294 -11.01 -11.45 -35.88
CA PRO A 294 -11.73 -10.23 -35.55
C PRO A 294 -11.77 -9.25 -36.74
N ASP A 295 -12.94 -8.61 -36.94
CA ASP A 295 -13.14 -7.61 -38.00
C ASP A 295 -12.31 -6.33 -37.76
N LYS A 296 -12.03 -6.04 -36.49
CA LYS A 296 -11.20 -4.91 -36.07
C LYS A 296 -9.77 -5.36 -35.90
N THR A 297 -8.83 -4.45 -36.13
CA THR A 297 -7.40 -4.66 -35.82
C THR A 297 -7.20 -5.11 -34.38
N ILE A 298 -8.00 -4.58 -33.44
CA ILE A 298 -7.98 -4.99 -32.04
C ILE A 298 -9.42 -5.12 -31.56
N GLN A 299 -9.78 -6.31 -31.09
CA GLN A 299 -11.07 -6.63 -30.49
C GLN A 299 -10.84 -7.02 -29.03
N THR A 300 -11.33 -6.21 -28.09
CA THR A 300 -11.21 -6.46 -26.66
C THR A 300 -12.47 -7.10 -26.10
N ILE A 301 -12.31 -8.10 -25.23
CA ILE A 301 -13.38 -8.83 -24.54
C ILE A 301 -13.06 -8.79 -23.06
N GLU A 302 -13.96 -8.23 -22.26
CA GLU A 302 -13.80 -8.15 -20.81
C GLU A 302 -14.71 -9.17 -20.12
N LEU A 303 -14.11 -10.05 -19.32
CA LEU A 303 -14.82 -11.11 -18.60
C LEU A 303 -14.79 -10.85 -17.09
N PHE A 304 -15.99 -10.76 -16.50
CA PHE A 304 -16.22 -10.57 -15.06
C PHE A 304 -15.70 -9.23 -14.53
N TYR A 305 -16.02 -8.12 -15.19
CA TYR A 305 -15.55 -6.77 -14.83
C TYR A 305 -16.50 -6.02 -13.89
#